data_AF-A0A060WWW5-F1
#
_entry.id   AF-A0A060WWW5-F1
#
_cell.length_a   1.000
_cell.length_b   1.000
_cell.length_c   1.000
_cell.angle_alpha   90.00
_cell.angle_beta   90.00
_cell.angle_gamma   90.00
#
_symmetry.space_group_name_H-M   'P 1'
#
loop_
_entity.id
_entity.type
_entity.pdbx_description
1 polymer ?
#
loop_
_entity_poly.entity_id
_entity_poly.type
_entity_poly.pdbx_seq_one_letter_code
_entity_poly.pdbx_strand_id
1 'polypeptide(L)'
;MLPITHPFTLRPIYPFHQFVLLSPTFLSRTVRPEDKSFAVGVQYMLFRVLAFLPAPVLYGTAIDTTCIIWGKKCGRNTSCHYYNMDLFRQRQEPTDMSAMSTILESI
;
A
#
# COMPACT_ATOMS: atom_id res chain seq x y z
N MET A 1 -23.68 -25.13 -15.66
CA MET A 1 -23.51 -25.01 -14.20
C MET A 1 -22.02 -24.92 -13.89
N LEU A 2 -21.44 -23.73 -13.99
CA LEU A 2 -20.19 -23.38 -13.32
C LEU A 2 -20.50 -22.13 -12.49
N PRO A 3 -20.25 -22.10 -11.18
CA PRO A 3 -20.47 -20.93 -10.36
C PRO A 3 -19.28 -19.99 -10.54
N ILE A 4 -19.46 -18.89 -11.28
CA ILE A 4 -18.48 -17.80 -11.36
C ILE A 4 -18.73 -16.86 -10.18
N THR A 5 -18.44 -17.34 -8.98
CA THR A 5 -18.42 -16.52 -7.77
C THR A 5 -17.07 -15.80 -7.69
N HIS A 6 -16.88 -14.68 -8.39
CA HIS A 6 -15.93 -13.61 -8.02
C HIS A 6 -16.08 -12.38 -8.95
N PRO A 7 -16.97 -11.41 -8.64
CA PRO A 7 -16.90 -10.08 -9.25
C PRO A 7 -16.56 -8.95 -8.25
N PHE A 8 -16.16 -9.26 -7.01
CA PHE A 8 -15.93 -8.23 -5.98
C PHE A 8 -14.49 -7.68 -5.88
N THR A 9 -13.50 -8.30 -6.53
CA THR A 9 -12.09 -7.86 -6.47
C THR A 9 -11.65 -6.99 -7.65
N LEU A 10 -12.48 -6.85 -8.70
CA LEU A 10 -12.13 -6.11 -9.94
C LEU A 10 -12.43 -4.60 -9.90
N ARG A 11 -13.14 -4.10 -8.89
CA ARG A 11 -13.56 -2.69 -8.82
C ARG A 11 -12.51 -1.68 -8.34
N PRO A 12 -11.57 -1.98 -7.41
CA PRO A 12 -10.57 -0.99 -7.00
C PRO A 12 -9.38 -0.90 -7.97
N ILE A 13 -9.15 -1.90 -8.83
CA ILE A 13 -7.98 -1.97 -9.73
C ILE A 13 -8.17 -1.11 -10.99
N TYR A 14 -9.37 -1.15 -11.57
CA TYR A 14 -9.73 -0.41 -12.78
C TYR A 14 -9.50 1.13 -12.68
N PRO A 15 -9.87 1.83 -11.59
CA PRO A 15 -9.61 3.26 -11.47
C PRO A 15 -8.12 3.59 -11.29
N PHE A 16 -7.34 2.74 -10.61
CA PHE A 16 -5.90 2.94 -10.43
C PHE A 16 -5.14 2.79 -11.75
N HIS A 17 -5.45 1.75 -12.53
CA HIS A 17 -4.82 1.51 -13.82
C HIS A 17 -5.12 2.64 -14.82
N GLN A 18 -6.35 3.16 -14.80
CA GLN A 18 -6.73 4.31 -15.63
C GLN A 18 -6.01 5.60 -15.19
N PHE A 19 -5.83 5.82 -13.88
CA PHE A 19 -5.14 7.00 -13.35
C PHE A 19 -3.64 7.00 -13.69
N VAL A 20 -2.99 5.83 -13.59
CA VAL A 20 -1.57 5.64 -13.93
C VAL A 20 -1.33 5.86 -15.42
N LEU A 21 -2.20 5.36 -16.31
CA LEU A 21 -2.08 5.56 -17.76
C LEU A 21 -2.33 7.01 -18.22
N LEU A 22 -3.17 7.76 -17.50
CA LEU A 22 -3.44 9.18 -17.81
C LEU A 22 -2.36 10.13 -17.29
N SER A 23 -1.61 9.78 -16.24
CA SER A 23 -0.56 10.65 -15.70
C SER A 23 0.64 10.95 -16.64
N PRO A 24 1.27 9.96 -17.33
CA PRO A 24 2.45 10.20 -18.16
C PRO A 24 2.12 10.95 -19.46
N THR A 25 0.89 10.80 -19.97
CA THR A 25 0.44 11.55 -21.15
C THR A 25 0.32 13.04 -20.86
N PHE A 26 -0.10 13.42 -19.65
CA PHE A 26 -0.18 14.82 -19.23
C PHE A 26 1.22 15.43 -19.03
N LEU A 27 2.11 14.73 -18.34
CA LEU A 27 3.50 15.17 -18.10
C LEU A 27 4.30 15.38 -19.40
N SER A 28 4.08 14.52 -20.40
CA SER A 28 4.76 14.62 -21.71
C SER A 28 4.32 15.85 -22.53
N ARG A 29 3.18 16.47 -22.19
CA ARG A 29 2.69 17.69 -22.86
C ARG A 29 3.23 18.98 -22.24
N THR A 30 3.64 18.94 -20.98
CA THR A 30 4.07 20.13 -20.21
C THR A 30 5.60 20.31 -20.19
N VAL A 31 6.37 19.27 -20.53
CA VAL A 31 7.84 19.26 -20.44
C VAL A 31 8.52 19.22 -21.81
N ARG A 32 9.68 19.89 -21.90
CA ARG A 32 10.54 19.94 -23.10
C ARG A 32 11.01 18.52 -23.49
N PRO A 33 11.19 18.23 -24.80
CA PRO A 33 11.45 16.87 -25.26
C PRO A 33 12.73 16.24 -24.67
N GLU A 34 13.70 17.05 -24.24
CA GLU A 34 14.95 16.58 -23.64
C GLU A 34 14.76 16.06 -22.19
N ASP A 35 13.77 16.58 -21.46
CA ASP A 35 13.55 16.29 -20.02
C ASP A 35 12.44 15.24 -19.77
N LYS A 36 11.80 14.73 -20.83
CA LYS A 36 10.62 13.82 -20.74
C LYS A 36 10.90 12.53 -19.99
N SER A 37 11.99 11.86 -20.34
CA SER A 37 12.35 10.57 -19.75
C SER A 37 12.67 10.69 -18.26
N PHE A 38 13.24 11.82 -17.86
CA PHE A 38 13.54 12.12 -16.46
C PHE A 38 12.26 12.39 -15.65
N ALA A 39 11.35 13.21 -16.18
CA ALA A 39 10.08 13.52 -15.52
C ALA A 39 9.20 12.28 -15.31
N VAL A 40 9.13 11.38 -16.30
CA VAL A 40 8.39 10.11 -16.19
C VAL A 40 9.02 9.19 -15.14
N GLY A 41 10.35 9.10 -15.11
CA GLY A 41 11.07 8.31 -14.10
C GLY A 41 10.81 8.80 -12.67
N VAL A 42 10.84 10.12 -12.44
CA VAL A 42 10.57 10.70 -11.11
C VAL A 42 9.12 10.49 -10.68
N GLN A 43 8.16 10.71 -11.58
CA GLN A 43 6.74 10.47 -11.33
C GLN A 43 6.50 9.02 -10.87
N TYR A 44 7.11 8.07 -11.56
CA TYR A 44 6.98 6.65 -11.28
C TYR A 44 7.61 6.26 -9.94
N MET A 45 8.79 6.79 -9.63
CA MET A 45 9.43 6.58 -8.33
C MET A 45 8.60 7.14 -7.18
N LEU A 46 7.96 8.29 -7.36
CA LEU A 46 7.09 8.89 -6.35
C LEU A 46 5.86 8.01 -6.07
N PHE A 47 5.20 7.50 -7.11
CA PHE A 47 4.07 6.58 -6.94
C PHE A 47 4.48 5.28 -6.26
N ARG A 48 5.65 4.72 -6.61
CA ARG A 48 6.20 3.54 -5.91
C ARG A 48 6.39 3.81 -4.44
N VAL A 49 7.01 4.92 -4.06
CA VAL A 49 7.21 5.24 -2.64
C VAL A 49 5.89 5.40 -1.91
N LEU A 50 4.92 6.12 -2.49
CA LEU A 50 3.60 6.30 -1.88
C LEU A 50 2.79 5.00 -1.77
N ALA A 51 2.99 4.05 -2.69
CA ALA A 51 2.38 2.73 -2.63
C ALA A 51 3.10 1.77 -1.66
N PHE A 52 4.41 1.94 -1.47
CA PHE A 52 5.21 1.11 -0.57
C PHE A 52 5.20 1.59 0.87
N LEU A 53 5.02 2.88 1.13
CA LEU A 53 4.91 3.44 2.48
C LEU A 53 3.75 2.89 3.33
N PRO A 54 2.53 2.65 2.80
CA PRO A 54 1.42 2.17 3.61
C PRO A 54 1.68 0.78 4.19
N ALA A 55 2.47 -0.07 3.54
CA ALA A 55 2.73 -1.42 4.04
C ALA A 55 3.47 -1.46 5.39
N PRO A 56 4.66 -0.85 5.56
CA PRO A 56 5.33 -0.80 6.86
C PRO A 56 4.56 0.01 7.90
N VAL A 57 3.80 1.03 7.49
CA VAL A 57 2.99 1.85 8.40
C VAL A 57 1.81 1.05 8.95
N LEU A 58 1.02 0.43 8.07
CA LEU A 58 -0.10 -0.43 8.45
C LEU A 58 0.38 -1.62 9.27
N TYR A 59 1.49 -2.26 8.85
CA TYR A 59 2.10 -3.35 9.59
C TYR A 59 2.52 -2.94 11.01
N GLY A 60 3.14 -1.77 11.16
CA GLY A 60 3.48 -1.21 12.47
C GLY A 60 2.25 -1.01 13.35
N THR A 61 1.19 -0.38 12.79
CA THR A 61 -0.05 -0.17 13.55
C THR A 61 -0.76 -1.49 13.89
N ALA A 62 -0.73 -2.48 12.99
CA ALA A 62 -1.33 -3.80 13.20
C ALA A 62 -0.65 -4.54 14.36
N ILE A 63 0.67 -4.48 14.45
CA ILE A 63 1.44 -5.02 15.57
C ILE A 63 1.06 -4.32 16.88
N ASP A 64 0.95 -3.00 16.87
CA ASP A 64 0.56 -2.25 18.07
C ASP A 64 -0.86 -2.59 18.55
N THR A 65 -1.77 -3.03 17.66
CA THR A 65 -3.11 -3.47 18.06
C THR A 65 -3.16 -4.81 18.79
N THR A 66 -2.12 -5.65 18.68
CA THR A 66 -2.05 -6.94 19.39
C THR A 66 -1.28 -6.85 20.71
N CYS A 67 -0.98 -5.63 21.15
CA CYS A 67 -0.30 -5.37 22.40
C CYS A 67 -1.12 -5.84 23.61
N ILE A 68 -0.52 -6.71 24.43
CA ILE A 68 -1.10 -7.18 25.69
C ILE A 68 -0.65 -6.25 26.84
N ILE A 69 0.64 -5.89 26.88
CA ILE A 69 1.24 -5.10 27.96
C ILE A 69 1.93 -3.86 27.39
N TRP A 70 1.30 -2.69 27.60
CA TRP A 70 1.88 -1.40 27.23
C TRP A 70 2.95 -0.96 28.23
N GLY A 71 4.12 -0.56 27.73
CA GLY A 71 5.07 0.20 28.53
C GLY A 71 4.48 1.55 28.89
N LYS A 72 4.63 1.98 30.16
CA LYS A 72 4.24 3.31 30.60
C LYS A 72 5.46 4.06 31.09
N LYS A 73 5.75 5.21 30.49
CA LYS A 73 6.73 6.17 31.03
C LYS A 73 6.04 7.50 31.25
N CYS A 74 6.20 8.07 32.44
CA CYS A 74 5.59 9.35 32.83
C CYS A 74 4.07 9.39 32.58
N GLY A 75 3.37 8.27 32.76
CA GLY A 75 1.92 8.16 32.55
C GLY A 75 1.48 8.09 31.08
N ARG A 76 2.40 8.12 30.11
CA ARG A 76 2.11 7.94 28.68
C ARG A 76 2.44 6.52 28.22
N ASN A 77 1.62 5.98 27.33
CA ASN A 77 1.90 4.70 26.67
C ASN A 77 3.11 4.88 25.74
N THR A 78 4.08 3.98 25.87
CA THR A 78 5.28 3.90 25.03
C THR A 78 5.21 2.66 24.14
N SER A 79 6.34 2.08 23.72
CA SER A 79 6.33 0.79 23.01
C SER A 79 5.69 -0.31 23.86
N CYS A 80 5.05 -1.26 23.21
CA CYS A 80 4.56 -2.46 23.87
C CYS A 80 5.72 -3.38 24.26
N HIS A 81 5.60 -4.05 25.42
CA HIS A 81 6.60 -5.03 25.87
C HIS A 81 6.23 -6.46 25.49
N TYR A 82 4.94 -6.76 25.38
CA TYR A 82 4.45 -8.12 25.12
C TYR A 82 3.29 -8.14 24.13
N TYR A 83 3.50 -8.85 23.02
CA TYR A 83 2.58 -8.93 21.88
C TYR A 83 1.94 -10.32 21.79
N ASN A 84 0.66 -10.39 21.40
CA ASN A 84 -0.01 -11.65 21.14
C ASN A 84 0.23 -12.13 19.69
N MET A 85 0.91 -13.27 19.54
CA MET A 85 1.26 -13.83 18.23
C MET A 85 0.07 -14.47 17.50
N ASP A 86 -0.92 -15.00 18.23
CA ASP A 86 -2.10 -15.65 17.64
C ASP A 86 -3.04 -14.62 17.00
N LEU A 87 -3.24 -13.49 17.70
CA LEU A 87 -4.01 -12.35 17.17
C LEU A 87 -3.33 -11.72 15.97
N PHE A 88 -1.99 -11.68 15.97
CA PHE A 88 -1.22 -11.17 14.85
C PHE A 88 -1.41 -12.03 13.60
N ARG A 89 -1.37 -13.37 13.75
CA ARG A 89 -1.53 -14.31 12.65
C ARG A 89 -2.93 -14.30 12.03
N GLN A 90 -3.97 -14.05 12.83
CA GLN A 90 -5.35 -13.93 12.33
C GLN A 90 -5.62 -12.60 11.62
N ARG A 91 -4.95 -11.51 12.04
CA ARG A 91 -5.12 -10.17 11.46
C ARG A 91 -4.28 -9.92 10.20
N GLN A 92 -3.19 -10.65 10.02
CA GLN A 92 -2.43 -10.69 8.74
C GLN A 92 -3.20 -11.41 7.62
N GLU A 93 -4.49 -11.16 7.51
CA GLU A 93 -5.30 -11.70 6.42
C GLU A 93 -4.78 -11.17 5.07
N PRO A 94 -4.87 -11.91 3.94
CA PRO A 94 -4.17 -11.64 2.68
C PRO A 94 -4.45 -10.31 1.97
N THR A 95 -5.29 -9.43 2.52
CA THR A 95 -5.81 -8.23 1.85
C THR A 95 -4.77 -7.12 1.70
N ASP A 96 -3.87 -6.93 2.67
CA ASP A 96 -2.80 -5.90 2.56
C ASP A 96 -1.64 -6.33 1.65
N MET A 97 -1.27 -7.62 1.69
CA MET A 97 -0.18 -8.14 0.87
C MET A 97 -0.60 -8.33 -0.60
N SER A 98 -1.89 -8.62 -0.85
CA SER A 98 -2.45 -8.68 -2.21
C SER A 98 -2.65 -7.30 -2.83
N ALA A 99 -3.02 -6.27 -2.05
CA ALA A 99 -3.07 -4.90 -2.54
C ALA A 99 -1.69 -4.40 -2.99
N MET A 100 -0.63 -4.69 -2.21
CA MET A 100 0.75 -4.37 -2.60
C MET A 100 1.22 -5.11 -3.85
N SER A 101 0.93 -6.42 -3.97
CA SER A 101 1.34 -7.19 -5.15
C SER A 101 0.65 -6.68 -6.42
N THR A 102 -0.64 -6.36 -6.34
CA THR A 102 -1.39 -5.80 -7.47
C THR A 102 -0.89 -4.41 -7.88
N ILE A 103 -0.48 -3.56 -6.92
CA ILE A 103 0.12 -2.25 -7.23
C ILE A 103 1.50 -2.42 -7.89
N LEU A 104 2.29 -3.41 -7.46
CA LEU A 104 3.58 -3.72 -8.07
C LEU A 104 3.48 -4.28 -9.48
N GLU A 105 2.44 -5.06 -9.78
CA GLU A 105 2.19 -5.59 -11.14
C GLU A 105 1.63 -4.54 -12.10
N SER A 106 1.16 -3.39 -11.58
CA SER A 106 0.60 -2.27 -12.36
C SER A 106 1.54 -1.08 -12.51
N ILE A 107 2.76 -1.21 -11.98
CA ILE A 107 3.89 -0.28 -12.03
C ILE A 107 4.94 -0.91 -12.94
#